data_AF-A0A836RKN3-F1
#
_entry.id   AF-A0A836RKN3-F1
#
_cell.length_a   1.000
_cell.length_b   1.000
_cell.length_c   1.000
_cell.angle_alpha   90.00
_cell.angle_beta   90.00
_cell.angle_gamma   90.00
#
_symmetry.space_group_name_H-M   'P 1'
#
loop_
_entity.id
_entity.type
_entity.pdbx_description
1 polymer ?
#
loop_
_entity_poly.entity_id
_entity_poly.type
_entity_poly.pdbx_seq_one_letter_code
_entity_poly.pdbx_strand_id
1 'polypeptide(L)'
;MSKSEGQGSILLKLIIIILVIGLVLVIKIPGDIWQEEKSEVEQARSNMMSIYESERFYFRKHQEFTTDPSELIQAIRQDSTLLKKQEIVNKTRKLNFLIGSFLDVPYLKALNSIDVNMKNIVEDLTTNKRNFKRFEDILNEAEDIKLSVNSLIGSSEFPNYTFVALYTDSLKILHRNLGDYTLQLAASRAKWLADTVLSALGDVNIKGLEEAWKTLSQRLGIFVKRVNRSELVNVSSVGDRVKDFKQKVDKAFANISKLNIDQELK
;
A
#
# COMPACT_ATOMS: atom_id res chain seq x y z
N MET A 1 57.25 -43.15 8.41
CA MET A 1 55.93 -43.70 8.06
C MET A 1 55.38 -44.47 9.25
N SER A 2 54.29 -44.00 9.88
CA SER A 2 53.13 -44.84 10.21
C SER A 2 52.01 -43.90 10.65
N LYS A 3 50.98 -43.73 9.81
CA LYS A 3 49.69 -43.16 10.21
C LYS A 3 48.94 -44.29 10.91
N SER A 4 48.78 -44.23 12.23
CA SER A 4 47.80 -45.07 12.93
C SER A 4 46.54 -44.24 13.17
N GLU A 5 45.60 -44.35 12.23
CA GLU A 5 44.22 -43.97 12.48
C GLU A 5 43.66 -44.92 13.54
N GLY A 6 43.50 -44.43 14.77
CA GLY A 6 42.80 -45.16 15.83
C GLY A 6 41.34 -45.33 15.42
N GLN A 7 40.97 -46.53 14.96
CA GLN A 7 39.58 -46.93 14.76
C GLN A 7 38.84 -46.90 16.10
N GLY A 8 38.22 -45.76 16.41
CA GLY A 8 37.29 -45.66 17.54
C GLY A 8 36.15 -46.66 17.34
N SER A 9 35.98 -47.57 18.31
CA SER A 9 34.98 -48.63 18.30
C SER A 9 33.60 -48.09 17.90
N ILE A 10 33.05 -48.62 16.81
CA ILE A 10 31.72 -48.27 16.26
C ILE A 10 30.64 -48.40 17.32
N LEU A 11 30.77 -49.38 18.21
CA LEU A 11 29.83 -49.64 19.30
C LEU A 11 29.77 -48.49 20.31
N LEU A 12 30.92 -47.89 20.64
CA LEU A 12 31.02 -46.75 21.55
C LEU A 12 30.38 -45.49 20.96
N LYS A 13 30.60 -45.24 19.66
CA LYS A 13 29.94 -44.11 18.96
C LYS A 13 28.42 -44.26 18.96
N LEU A 14 27.91 -45.48 18.79
CA LEU A 14 26.47 -45.75 18.74
C LEU A 14 25.81 -45.56 20.12
N ILE A 15 26.47 -46.01 21.20
CA ILE A 15 26.00 -45.80 22.58
C ILE A 15 25.98 -44.32 22.96
N ILE A 16 27.01 -43.56 22.57
CA ILE A 16 27.06 -42.11 22.82
C ILE A 16 25.90 -41.39 22.11
N ILE A 17 25.59 -41.76 20.86
CA ILE A 17 24.46 -41.17 20.12
C ILE A 17 23.12 -41.46 20.81
N ILE A 18 22.90 -42.69 21.26
CA ILE A 18 21.67 -43.07 21.98
C ILE A 18 21.54 -42.30 23.29
N LEU A 19 22.64 -42.15 24.05
CA LEU A 19 22.65 -41.37 25.29
C LEU A 19 22.36 -39.89 25.06
N VAL A 20 22.91 -39.29 23.98
CA VAL A 20 22.63 -37.90 23.62
C VAL A 20 21.16 -37.73 23.23
N ILE A 21 20.58 -38.66 22.46
CA ILE A 21 19.16 -38.62 22.11
C ILE A 21 18.29 -38.75 23.36
N GLY A 22 18.61 -39.67 24.27
CA GLY A 22 17.91 -39.83 25.54
C GLY A 22 17.96 -38.56 26.40
N LEU A 23 19.12 -37.91 26.47
CA LEU A 23 19.31 -36.67 27.23
C LEU A 23 18.53 -35.49 26.62
N VAL A 24 18.48 -35.39 25.28
CA VAL A 24 17.66 -34.39 24.58
C VAL A 24 16.17 -34.61 24.85
N LEU A 25 15.69 -35.86 24.82
CA LEU A 25 14.28 -36.18 25.08
C LEU A 25 13.86 -35.84 26.52
N VAL A 26 14.69 -36.17 27.51
CA VAL A 26 14.43 -35.88 28.93
C VAL A 26 14.32 -34.39 29.21
N ILE A 27 15.05 -33.54 28.48
CA ILE A 27 14.97 -32.08 28.63
C ILE A 27 13.78 -31.50 27.85
N LYS A 28 13.52 -32.00 26.65
CA LYS A 28 12.54 -31.41 25.74
C LYS A 28 11.09 -31.75 26.11
N ILE A 29 10.80 -33.00 26.48
CA ILE A 29 9.43 -33.46 26.76
C ILE A 29 8.78 -32.67 27.91
N PRO A 30 9.42 -32.46 29.08
CA PRO A 30 8.84 -31.64 30.14
C PRO A 30 8.63 -30.17 29.73
N GLY A 31 9.53 -29.63 28.90
CA GLY A 31 9.41 -28.28 28.37
C GLY A 31 8.20 -28.10 27.45
N ASP A 32 7.95 -29.07 26.58
CA ASP A 32 6.80 -29.07 25.67
C ASP A 32 5.48 -29.24 26.48
N ILE A 33 5.46 -30.12 27.48
CA ILE A 33 4.30 -30.31 28.40
C ILE A 33 3.96 -29.01 29.14
N TRP A 34 4.94 -28.31 29.71
CA TRP A 34 4.69 -27.05 30.41
C TRP A 34 4.20 -25.93 29.50
N GLN A 35 4.61 -25.94 28.22
CA GLN A 35 4.10 -24.97 27.25
C GLN A 35 2.65 -25.26 26.88
N GLU A 36 2.30 -26.54 26.69
CA GLU A 36 0.92 -26.96 26.46
C GLU A 36 0.03 -26.61 27.66
N GLU A 37 0.43 -26.96 28.89
CA GLU A 37 -0.32 -26.61 30.11
C GLU A 37 -0.52 -25.10 30.23
N LYS A 38 0.52 -24.31 29.95
CA LYS A 38 0.41 -22.85 29.98
C LYS A 38 -0.57 -22.33 28.93
N SER A 39 -0.53 -22.87 27.72
CA SER A 39 -1.47 -22.54 26.65
C SER A 39 -2.91 -22.89 27.03
N GLU A 40 -3.13 -24.07 27.63
CA GLU A 40 -4.45 -24.50 28.09
C GLU A 40 -4.98 -23.59 29.21
N VAL A 41 -4.13 -23.21 30.16
CA VAL A 41 -4.51 -22.27 31.23
C VAL A 41 -4.84 -20.88 30.67
N GLU A 42 -4.06 -20.38 29.72
CA GLU A 42 -4.34 -19.10 29.05
C GLU A 42 -5.65 -19.16 28.26
N GLN A 43 -5.90 -20.25 27.54
CA GLN A 43 -7.14 -20.46 26.81
C GLN A 43 -8.33 -20.60 27.76
N ALA A 44 -8.21 -21.33 28.87
CA ALA A 44 -9.25 -21.45 29.89
C ALA A 44 -9.58 -20.09 30.52
N ARG A 45 -8.57 -19.27 30.81
CA ARG A 45 -8.77 -17.88 31.29
C ARG A 45 -9.48 -17.02 30.27
N SER A 46 -9.09 -17.11 28.99
CA SER A 46 -9.73 -16.37 27.89
C SER A 46 -11.20 -16.77 27.70
N ASN A 47 -11.49 -18.07 27.77
CA ASN A 47 -12.84 -18.60 27.69
C ASN A 47 -13.69 -18.11 28.88
N MET A 48 -13.15 -18.16 30.09
CA MET A 48 -13.85 -17.68 31.29
C MET A 48 -14.14 -16.18 31.23
N MET A 49 -13.19 -15.37 30.73
CA MET A 49 -13.42 -13.94 30.49
C MET A 49 -14.53 -13.70 29.46
N SER A 50 -14.55 -14.47 28.37
CA SER A 50 -15.57 -14.38 27.33
C SER A 50 -16.97 -14.74 27.88
N ILE A 51 -17.07 -15.76 28.73
CA ILE A 51 -18.30 -16.13 29.42
C ILE A 51 -18.73 -15.00 30.36
N TYR A 52 -17.82 -14.48 31.17
CA TYR A 52 -18.11 -13.37 32.10
C TYR A 52 -18.63 -12.12 31.38
N GLU A 53 -18.01 -11.74 30.26
CA GLU A 53 -18.49 -10.61 29.45
C GLU A 53 -19.87 -10.88 28.85
N SER A 54 -20.12 -12.11 28.41
CA SER A 54 -21.41 -12.57 27.88
C SER A 54 -22.51 -12.53 28.95
N GLU A 55 -22.23 -13.02 30.15
CA GLU A 55 -23.15 -12.97 31.30
C GLU A 55 -23.41 -11.54 31.75
N ARG A 56 -22.37 -10.70 31.81
CA ARG A 56 -22.52 -9.28 32.14
C ARG A 56 -23.40 -8.56 31.13
N PHE A 57 -23.27 -8.90 29.84
CA PHE A 57 -24.13 -8.38 28.78
C PHE A 57 -25.58 -8.85 28.95
N TYR A 58 -25.80 -10.15 29.20
CA TYR A 58 -27.12 -10.72 29.46
C TYR A 58 -27.80 -10.06 30.67
N PHE A 59 -27.07 -9.93 31.78
CA PHE A 59 -27.55 -9.30 33.02
C PHE A 59 -27.98 -7.85 32.79
N ARG A 60 -27.26 -7.08 31.97
CA ARG A 60 -27.68 -5.70 31.65
C ARG A 60 -29.04 -5.65 30.96
N LYS A 61 -29.36 -6.64 30.13
CA LYS A 61 -30.60 -6.68 29.33
C LYS A 61 -31.78 -7.28 30.10
N HIS A 62 -31.53 -8.29 30.93
CA HIS A 62 -32.57 -9.08 31.58
C HIS A 62 -32.61 -8.91 33.12
N GLN A 63 -31.65 -8.19 33.69
CA GLN A 63 -31.50 -7.93 35.14
C GLN A 63 -31.34 -9.22 35.98
N GLU A 64 -30.99 -10.33 35.33
CA GLU A 64 -30.73 -11.64 35.94
C GLU A 64 -29.58 -12.36 35.21
N PHE A 65 -28.97 -13.34 35.86
CA PHE A 65 -27.96 -14.20 35.24
C PHE A 65 -28.62 -15.46 34.68
N THR A 66 -28.16 -15.93 33.52
CA THR A 66 -28.58 -17.23 32.97
C THR A 66 -27.49 -18.28 33.21
N THR A 67 -27.91 -19.52 33.34
CA THR A 67 -27.02 -20.69 33.41
C THR A 67 -27.00 -21.49 32.11
N ASP A 68 -27.84 -21.13 31.14
CA ASP A 68 -27.89 -21.77 29.82
C ASP A 68 -26.98 -21.01 28.83
N PRO A 69 -25.89 -21.64 28.34
CA PRO A 69 -25.04 -21.05 27.31
C PRO A 69 -25.79 -20.68 26.02
N SER A 70 -26.88 -21.38 25.71
CA SER A 70 -27.71 -21.13 24.53
C SER A 70 -28.40 -19.78 24.61
N GLU A 71 -28.87 -19.40 25.80
CA GLU A 71 -29.51 -18.10 26.06
C GLU A 71 -28.50 -16.95 25.99
N LEU A 72 -27.26 -17.15 26.48
CA LEU A 72 -26.17 -16.18 26.31
C LEU A 72 -25.86 -15.94 24.83
N ILE A 73 -25.69 -17.00 24.05
CA ILE A 73 -25.43 -16.92 22.61
C ILE A 73 -26.61 -16.26 21.90
N GLN A 74 -27.85 -16.59 22.28
CA GLN A 74 -29.05 -16.00 21.69
C GLN A 74 -29.17 -14.52 22.03
N ALA A 75 -28.90 -14.10 23.26
CA ALA A 75 -28.94 -12.70 23.68
C ALA A 75 -27.88 -11.87 22.93
N ILE A 76 -26.68 -12.42 22.73
CA ILE A 76 -25.62 -11.80 21.92
C ILE A 76 -26.03 -11.74 20.44
N ARG A 77 -26.59 -12.82 19.88
CA ARG A 77 -27.07 -12.86 18.49
C ARG A 77 -28.26 -11.94 18.24
N GLN A 78 -29.12 -11.74 19.23
CA GLN A 78 -30.26 -10.83 19.17
C GLN A 78 -29.87 -9.37 19.45
N ASP A 79 -28.61 -9.10 19.84
CA ASP A 79 -28.14 -7.74 19.96
C ASP A 79 -28.03 -7.09 18.58
N SER A 80 -29.08 -6.36 18.23
CA SER A 80 -29.13 -5.57 17.01
C SER A 80 -27.95 -4.60 16.90
N THR A 81 -27.29 -4.22 17.99
CA THR A 81 -26.14 -3.31 17.94
C THR A 81 -24.86 -4.01 17.47
N LEU A 82 -24.62 -5.25 17.85
CA LEU A 82 -23.49 -6.04 17.34
C LEU A 82 -23.67 -6.39 15.87
N LEU A 83 -24.88 -6.83 15.48
CA LEU A 83 -25.21 -7.08 14.08
C LEU A 83 -25.09 -5.81 13.23
N LYS A 84 -25.59 -4.66 13.70
CA LYS A 84 -25.45 -3.36 13.02
C LYS A 84 -23.98 -2.91 12.93
N LYS A 85 -23.18 -3.11 13.98
CA LYS A 85 -21.73 -2.82 13.95
C LYS A 85 -21.02 -3.67 12.90
N GLN A 86 -21.30 -4.97 12.86
CA GLN A 86 -20.74 -5.88 11.87
C GLN A 86 -21.19 -5.49 10.45
N GLU A 87 -22.46 -5.13 10.27
CA GLU A 87 -22.98 -4.63 8.99
C GLU A 87 -22.28 -3.34 8.54
N ILE A 88 -22.06 -2.38 9.45
CA ILE A 88 -21.31 -1.15 9.18
C ILE A 88 -19.88 -1.50 8.76
N VAL A 89 -19.18 -2.36 9.50
CA VAL A 89 -17.82 -2.81 9.15
C VAL A 89 -17.79 -3.45 7.77
N ASN A 90 -18.76 -4.32 7.45
CA ASN A 90 -18.85 -4.97 6.15
C ASN A 90 -19.10 -3.95 5.02
N LYS A 91 -20.00 -2.98 5.22
CA LYS A 91 -20.25 -1.91 4.24
C LYS A 91 -19.04 -1.00 4.07
N THR A 92 -18.33 -0.68 5.14
CA THR A 92 -17.07 0.08 5.10
C THR A 92 -16.00 -0.66 4.29
N ARG A 93 -15.82 -1.97 4.54
CA ARG A 93 -14.89 -2.80 3.75
C ARG A 93 -15.29 -2.87 2.28
N LYS A 94 -16.58 -3.01 1.98
CA LYS A 94 -17.10 -3.02 0.61
C LYS A 94 -16.86 -1.67 -0.08
N LEU A 95 -17.11 -0.55 0.59
CA LEU A 95 -16.82 0.78 0.06
C LEU A 95 -15.32 0.95 -0.22
N ASN A 96 -14.47 0.54 0.73
CA ASN A 96 -13.02 0.57 0.55
C ASN A 96 -12.57 -0.25 -0.67
N PHE A 97 -13.09 -1.47 -0.82
CA PHE A 97 -12.84 -2.32 -1.98
C PHE A 97 -13.29 -1.64 -3.28
N LEU A 98 -14.51 -1.09 -3.34
CA LEU A 98 -15.03 -0.44 -4.54
C LEU A 98 -14.20 0.79 -4.96
N ILE A 99 -13.79 1.62 -4.00
CA ILE A 99 -12.91 2.76 -4.27
C ILE A 99 -11.56 2.26 -4.80
N GLY A 100 -10.98 1.24 -4.16
CA GLY A 100 -9.74 0.61 -4.61
C GLY A 100 -9.85 0.07 -6.04
N SER A 101 -10.90 -0.70 -6.34
CA SER A 101 -11.15 -1.24 -7.68
C SER A 101 -11.31 -0.15 -8.73
N PHE A 102 -12.02 0.94 -8.41
CA PHE A 102 -12.15 2.09 -9.30
C PHE A 102 -10.78 2.75 -9.58
N LEU A 103 -9.97 2.97 -8.54
CA LEU A 103 -8.63 3.53 -8.67
C LEU A 103 -7.64 2.61 -9.41
N ASP A 104 -7.92 1.30 -9.42
CA ASP A 104 -7.10 0.29 -10.09
C ASP A 104 -7.48 0.05 -11.57
N VAL A 105 -8.52 0.72 -12.08
CA VAL A 105 -8.86 0.70 -13.52
C VAL A 105 -7.61 1.07 -14.34
N PRO A 106 -7.16 0.22 -15.29
CA PRO A 106 -5.90 0.38 -16.02
C PRO A 106 -5.66 1.78 -16.59
N TYR A 107 -6.68 2.37 -17.20
CA TYR A 107 -6.59 3.71 -17.79
C TYR A 107 -6.38 4.79 -16.72
N LEU A 108 -7.18 4.77 -15.65
CA LEU A 108 -7.06 5.72 -14.54
C LEU A 108 -5.72 5.57 -13.80
N LYS A 109 -5.28 4.32 -13.60
CA LYS A 109 -3.99 3.99 -12.99
C LYS A 109 -2.83 4.54 -13.81
N ALA A 110 -2.89 4.45 -15.13
CA ALA A 110 -1.87 5.01 -16.01
C ALA A 110 -1.87 6.54 -15.99
N LEU A 111 -3.03 7.19 -16.06
CA LEU A 111 -3.15 8.64 -15.94
C LEU A 111 -2.60 9.16 -14.61
N ASN A 112 -2.98 8.52 -13.52
CA ASN A 112 -2.44 8.85 -12.21
C ASN A 112 -0.92 8.59 -12.14
N SER A 113 -0.41 7.57 -12.82
CA SER A 113 1.03 7.30 -12.89
C SER A 113 1.76 8.46 -13.58
N ILE A 114 1.18 9.04 -14.63
CA ILE A 114 1.71 10.23 -15.30
C ILE A 114 1.80 11.39 -14.30
N ASP A 115 0.68 11.75 -13.67
CA ASP A 115 0.59 12.88 -12.74
C ASP A 115 1.58 12.77 -11.57
N VAL A 116 1.56 11.63 -10.87
CA VAL A 116 2.42 11.39 -9.71
C VAL A 116 3.90 11.46 -10.09
N ASN A 117 4.30 10.86 -11.20
CA ASN A 117 5.72 10.87 -11.59
C ASN A 117 6.17 12.24 -12.13
N MET A 118 5.29 13.01 -12.78
CA MET A 118 5.59 14.40 -13.12
C MET A 118 5.79 15.26 -11.86
N LYS A 119 4.92 15.12 -10.85
CA LYS A 119 5.07 15.80 -9.55
C LYS A 119 6.35 15.38 -8.83
N ASN A 120 6.69 14.10 -8.84
CA ASN A 120 7.94 13.59 -8.24
C ASN A 120 9.19 14.18 -8.91
N ILE A 121 9.18 14.41 -10.23
CA ILE A 121 10.28 15.10 -10.91
C ILE A 121 10.43 16.53 -10.37
N VAL A 122 9.34 17.28 -10.27
CA VAL A 122 9.33 18.65 -9.74
C VAL A 122 9.84 18.69 -8.30
N GLU A 123 9.35 17.79 -7.46
CA GLU A 123 9.74 17.68 -6.05
C GLU A 123 11.22 17.32 -5.90
N ASP A 124 11.71 16.35 -6.68
CA ASP A 124 13.09 15.89 -6.58
C ASP A 124 14.08 16.96 -7.05
N LEU A 125 13.76 17.67 -8.13
CA LEU A 125 14.55 18.82 -8.59
C LEU A 125 14.56 19.95 -7.56
N THR A 126 13.42 20.22 -6.90
CA THR A 126 13.31 21.24 -5.86
C THR A 126 14.13 20.88 -4.63
N THR A 127 14.01 19.65 -4.16
CA THR A 127 14.72 19.15 -2.97
C THR A 127 16.23 19.12 -3.17
N ASN A 128 16.69 18.85 -4.41
CA ASN A 128 18.11 18.79 -4.74
C ASN A 128 18.73 20.14 -5.16
N LYS A 129 17.98 21.23 -5.12
CA LYS A 129 18.45 22.58 -5.49
C LYS A 129 19.76 22.98 -4.80
N ARG A 130 19.95 22.59 -3.53
CA ARG A 130 21.18 22.87 -2.77
C ARG A 130 22.41 22.21 -3.42
N ASN A 131 22.26 21.00 -3.92
CA ASN A 131 23.35 20.24 -4.54
C ASN A 131 23.74 20.86 -5.89
N PHE A 132 22.77 21.41 -6.62
CA PHE A 132 23.00 22.05 -7.92
C PHE A 132 23.73 23.40 -7.84
N LYS A 133 23.79 24.06 -6.67
CA LYS A 133 24.37 25.42 -6.55
C LYS A 133 25.81 25.55 -7.06
N ARG A 134 26.59 24.46 -7.06
CA ARG A 134 27.98 24.43 -7.56
C ARG A 134 28.07 24.23 -9.08
N PHE A 135 26.96 23.92 -9.74
CA PHE A 135 26.84 23.61 -11.17
C PHE A 135 25.74 24.49 -11.76
N GLU A 136 26.07 25.75 -12.04
CA GLU A 136 25.11 26.79 -12.44
C GLU A 136 24.29 26.39 -13.68
N ASP A 137 24.91 25.74 -14.65
CA ASP A 137 24.28 25.22 -15.86
C ASP A 137 23.23 24.13 -15.57
N ILE A 138 23.50 23.25 -14.58
CA ILE A 138 22.58 22.20 -14.14
C ILE A 138 21.45 22.80 -13.30
N LEU A 139 21.76 23.79 -12.45
CA LEU A 139 20.77 24.49 -11.65
C LEU A 139 19.75 25.21 -12.54
N ASN A 140 20.22 25.97 -13.53
CA ASN A 140 19.35 26.72 -14.44
C ASN A 140 18.47 25.76 -15.26
N GLU A 141 19.05 24.69 -15.81
CA GLU A 141 18.30 23.68 -16.56
C GLU A 141 17.27 22.96 -15.67
N ALA A 142 17.60 22.66 -14.41
CA ALA A 142 16.66 22.05 -13.46
C ALA A 142 15.48 22.96 -13.16
N GLU A 143 15.71 24.26 -12.97
CA GLU A 143 14.65 25.25 -12.74
C GLU A 143 13.73 25.40 -13.96
N ASP A 144 14.29 25.45 -15.17
CA ASP A 144 13.51 25.52 -16.40
C ASP A 144 12.66 24.26 -16.63
N ILE A 145 13.24 23.07 -16.42
CA ILE A 145 12.53 21.80 -16.51
C ILE A 145 11.39 21.78 -15.50
N LYS A 146 11.66 22.18 -14.25
CA LYS A 146 10.64 22.24 -13.20
C LYS A 146 9.47 23.14 -13.60
N LEU A 147 9.75 24.34 -14.13
CA LEU A 147 8.72 25.26 -14.61
C LEU A 147 7.91 24.64 -15.76
N SER A 148 8.59 23.99 -16.70
CA SER A 148 7.94 23.37 -17.86
C SER A 148 7.04 22.20 -17.47
N VAL A 149 7.49 21.35 -16.54
CA VAL A 149 6.69 20.23 -16.02
C VAL A 149 5.51 20.75 -15.21
N ASN A 150 5.68 21.75 -14.35
CA ASN A 150 4.57 22.38 -13.62
C ASN A 150 3.55 23.02 -14.57
N SER A 151 4.02 23.70 -15.61
CA SER A 151 3.15 24.27 -16.64
C SER A 151 2.33 23.19 -17.34
N LEU A 152 2.90 22.00 -17.56
CA LEU A 152 2.16 20.88 -18.16
C LEU A 152 1.12 20.29 -17.20
N ILE A 153 1.49 20.06 -15.93
CA ILE A 153 0.58 19.53 -14.90
C ILE A 153 -0.64 20.42 -14.70
N GLY A 154 -0.45 21.75 -14.70
CA GLY A 154 -1.50 22.73 -14.49
C GLY A 154 -2.01 23.42 -15.75
N SER A 155 -1.70 22.88 -16.94
CA SER A 155 -2.00 23.57 -18.21
C SER A 155 -3.50 23.74 -18.41
N SER A 156 -3.90 24.95 -18.81
CA SER A 156 -5.26 25.22 -19.30
C SER A 156 -5.55 24.55 -20.65
N GLU A 157 -4.53 24.06 -21.35
CA GLU A 157 -4.68 23.29 -22.60
C GLU A 157 -5.19 21.86 -22.34
N PHE A 158 -4.98 21.34 -21.13
CA PHE A 158 -5.38 19.98 -20.73
C PHE A 158 -6.29 19.98 -19.50
N PRO A 159 -7.41 20.74 -19.52
CA PRO A 159 -8.22 20.97 -18.32
C PRO A 159 -8.82 19.67 -17.78
N ASN A 160 -9.28 18.76 -18.65
CA ASN A 160 -9.85 17.48 -18.26
C ASN A 160 -8.82 16.55 -17.61
N TYR A 161 -7.57 16.57 -18.08
CA TYR A 161 -6.48 15.83 -17.42
C TYR A 161 -6.25 16.35 -16.00
N THR A 162 -6.10 17.68 -15.86
CA THR A 162 -5.90 18.34 -14.56
C THR A 162 -7.05 18.04 -13.61
N PHE A 163 -8.29 18.06 -14.11
CA PHE A 163 -9.49 17.69 -13.37
C PHE A 163 -9.40 16.24 -12.89
N VAL A 164 -9.21 15.28 -13.80
CA VAL A 164 -9.11 13.86 -13.47
C VAL A 164 -8.02 13.60 -12.44
N ALA A 165 -6.83 14.18 -12.61
CA ALA A 165 -5.72 14.03 -11.68
C ALA A 165 -6.09 14.54 -10.27
N LEU A 166 -6.67 15.73 -10.17
CA LEU A 166 -7.09 16.33 -8.90
C LEU A 166 -8.14 15.49 -8.16
N TYR A 167 -9.19 15.05 -8.86
CA TYR A 167 -10.27 14.29 -8.24
C TYR A 167 -9.88 12.84 -7.94
N THR A 168 -8.97 12.26 -8.73
CA THR A 168 -8.36 10.96 -8.42
C THR A 168 -7.52 11.02 -7.14
N ASP A 169 -6.73 12.07 -6.96
CA ASP A 169 -5.95 12.27 -5.73
C ASP A 169 -6.87 12.48 -4.52
N SER A 170 -7.92 13.28 -4.68
CA SER A 170 -8.95 13.46 -3.65
C SER A 170 -9.63 12.14 -3.26
N LEU A 171 -9.90 11.27 -4.23
CA LEU A 171 -10.48 9.95 -4.00
C LEU A 171 -9.51 9.00 -3.29
N LYS A 172 -8.20 9.08 -3.59
CA LYS A 172 -7.16 8.35 -2.86
C LYS A 172 -7.03 8.82 -1.42
N ILE A 173 -7.08 10.12 -1.18
CA ILE A 173 -7.06 10.67 0.18
C ILE A 173 -8.26 10.14 0.97
N LEU A 174 -9.45 10.15 0.36
CA LEU A 174 -10.66 9.57 0.95
C LEU A 174 -10.50 8.07 1.23
N HIS A 175 -9.92 7.30 0.31
CA HIS A 175 -9.67 5.86 0.48
C HIS A 175 -8.77 5.58 1.69
N ARG A 176 -7.68 6.33 1.87
CA ARG A 176 -6.78 6.17 3.03
C ARG A 176 -7.44 6.57 4.34
N ASN A 177 -8.25 7.63 4.31
CA ASN A 177 -8.81 8.28 5.49
C ASN A 177 -10.28 7.87 5.71
N LEU A 178 -10.70 6.72 5.18
CA LEU A 178 -12.11 6.32 5.17
C LEU A 178 -12.68 6.14 6.58
N GLY A 179 -11.82 5.79 7.55
CA GLY A 179 -12.17 5.69 8.97
C GLY A 179 -12.46 7.01 9.68
N ASP A 180 -12.05 8.14 9.09
CA ASP A 180 -12.26 9.48 9.68
C ASP A 180 -13.66 10.04 9.40
N TYR A 181 -14.42 9.37 8.52
CA TYR A 181 -15.74 9.81 8.08
C TYR A 181 -16.83 8.84 8.51
N THR A 182 -18.06 9.35 8.65
CA THR A 182 -19.22 8.48 8.71
C THR A 182 -19.37 7.74 7.38
N LEU A 183 -19.81 6.48 7.41
CA LEU A 183 -19.97 5.66 6.21
C LEU A 183 -20.83 6.34 5.13
N GLN A 184 -21.90 7.02 5.54
CA GLN A 184 -22.79 7.74 4.62
C GLN A 184 -22.05 8.91 3.94
N LEU A 185 -21.29 9.70 4.69
CA LEU A 185 -20.53 10.82 4.13
C LEU A 185 -19.42 10.32 3.21
N ALA A 186 -18.69 9.28 3.62
CA ALA A 186 -17.65 8.64 2.81
C ALA A 186 -18.22 8.11 1.49
N ALA A 187 -19.36 7.40 1.54
CA ALA A 187 -20.01 6.86 0.36
C ALA A 187 -20.47 7.96 -0.61
N SER A 188 -21.13 9.00 -0.10
CA SER A 188 -21.59 10.13 -0.91
C SER A 188 -20.42 10.88 -1.56
N ARG A 189 -19.34 11.13 -0.81
CA ARG A 189 -18.12 11.77 -1.34
C ARG A 189 -17.44 10.89 -2.38
N ALA A 190 -17.27 9.60 -2.10
CA ALA A 190 -16.65 8.66 -3.03
C ALA A 190 -17.42 8.60 -4.35
N LYS A 191 -18.76 8.52 -4.28
CA LYS A 191 -19.63 8.55 -5.46
C LYS A 191 -19.43 9.85 -6.25
N TRP A 192 -19.55 11.00 -5.60
CA TRP A 192 -19.41 12.29 -6.28
C TRP A 192 -18.03 12.46 -6.94
N LEU A 193 -16.95 12.05 -6.26
CA LEU A 193 -15.60 12.08 -6.81
C LEU A 193 -15.46 11.14 -8.01
N ALA A 194 -15.98 9.92 -7.91
CA ALA A 194 -15.96 8.95 -9.01
C ALA A 194 -16.76 9.43 -10.21
N ASP A 195 -17.99 9.94 -10.00
CA ASP A 195 -18.84 10.50 -11.05
C ASP A 195 -18.14 11.68 -11.76
N THR A 196 -17.45 12.54 -11.00
CA THR A 196 -16.69 13.69 -11.53
C THR A 196 -15.48 13.23 -12.36
N VAL A 197 -14.77 12.20 -11.90
CA VAL A 197 -13.67 11.60 -12.69
C VAL A 197 -14.23 11.04 -13.98
N LEU A 198 -15.28 10.22 -13.91
CA LEU A 198 -15.89 9.58 -15.09
C LEU A 198 -16.40 10.60 -16.12
N SER A 199 -16.99 11.71 -15.67
CA SER A 199 -17.50 12.74 -16.59
C SER A 199 -16.41 13.45 -17.39
N ALA A 200 -15.18 13.52 -16.87
CA ALA A 200 -14.07 14.18 -17.55
C ALA A 200 -13.12 13.20 -18.27
N LEU A 201 -13.16 11.92 -17.90
CA LEU A 201 -12.17 10.92 -18.31
C LEU A 201 -12.18 10.64 -19.83
N GLY A 202 -13.37 10.59 -20.43
CA GLY A 202 -13.55 10.34 -21.87
C GLY A 202 -13.01 11.48 -22.73
N ASP A 203 -13.00 12.70 -22.21
CA ASP A 203 -12.61 13.91 -22.93
C ASP A 203 -11.16 14.33 -22.65
N VAL A 204 -10.35 13.46 -22.04
CA VAL A 204 -8.93 13.73 -21.81
C VAL A 204 -8.17 13.66 -23.14
N ASN A 205 -7.58 14.78 -23.57
CA ASN A 205 -6.71 14.84 -24.75
C ASN A 205 -5.33 14.20 -24.48
N ILE A 206 -5.29 12.86 -24.42
CA ILE A 206 -4.07 12.10 -24.15
C ILE A 206 -3.00 12.34 -25.22
N LYS A 207 -3.39 12.41 -26.50
CA LYS A 207 -2.44 12.56 -27.61
C LYS A 207 -1.69 13.89 -27.52
N GLY A 208 -2.43 14.99 -27.30
CA GLY A 208 -1.81 16.31 -27.10
C GLY A 208 -0.91 16.33 -25.86
N LEU A 209 -1.35 15.71 -24.75
CA LEU A 209 -0.55 15.60 -23.54
C LEU A 209 0.74 14.79 -23.77
N GLU A 210 0.66 13.69 -24.52
CA GLU A 210 1.81 12.85 -24.88
C GLU A 210 2.81 13.61 -25.77
N GLU A 211 2.32 14.38 -26.74
CA GLU A 211 3.15 15.22 -27.61
C GLU A 211 3.89 16.30 -26.83
N ALA A 212 3.18 17.01 -25.94
CA ALA A 212 3.80 17.98 -25.04
C ALA A 212 4.84 17.33 -24.12
N TRP A 213 4.53 16.14 -23.59
CA TRP A 213 5.46 15.37 -22.77
C TRP A 213 6.70 14.89 -23.53
N LYS A 214 6.59 14.46 -24.80
CA LYS A 214 7.74 13.95 -25.58
C LYS A 214 8.90 14.94 -25.63
N THR A 215 8.62 16.21 -25.85
CA THR A 215 9.64 17.27 -25.86
C THR A 215 10.32 17.40 -24.51
N LEU A 216 9.55 17.38 -23.41
CA LEU A 216 10.09 17.40 -22.04
C LEU A 216 10.87 16.13 -21.68
N SER A 217 10.39 14.96 -22.12
CA SER A 217 11.03 13.67 -21.91
C SER A 217 12.42 13.65 -22.56
N GLN A 218 12.56 14.18 -23.78
CA GLN A 218 13.86 14.33 -24.43
C GLN A 218 14.79 15.27 -23.66
N ARG A 219 14.29 16.45 -23.24
CA ARG A 219 15.05 17.42 -22.44
C ARG A 219 15.52 16.82 -21.11
N LEU A 220 14.64 16.14 -20.39
CA LEU A 220 14.96 15.37 -19.18
C LEU A 220 16.04 14.31 -19.43
N GLY A 221 15.99 13.62 -20.57
CA GLY A 221 17.02 12.65 -20.96
C GLY A 221 18.41 13.28 -21.14
N ILE A 222 18.48 14.50 -21.66
CA ILE A 222 19.72 15.28 -21.78
C ILE A 222 20.20 15.73 -20.40
N PHE A 223 19.30 16.27 -19.58
CA PHE A 223 19.58 16.69 -18.21
C PHE A 223 20.15 15.55 -17.36
N VAL A 224 19.51 14.37 -17.36
CA VAL A 224 19.98 13.18 -16.65
C VAL A 224 21.40 12.79 -17.08
N LYS A 225 21.67 12.78 -18.39
CA LYS A 225 23.02 12.48 -18.89
C LYS A 225 24.05 13.51 -18.41
N ARG A 226 23.68 14.78 -18.30
CA ARG A 226 24.55 15.85 -17.79
C ARG A 226 24.84 15.67 -16.30
N VAL A 227 23.81 15.43 -15.48
CA VAL A 227 23.96 15.15 -14.04
C VAL A 227 24.84 13.92 -13.80
N ASN A 228 24.61 12.84 -14.52
CA ASN A 228 25.37 11.59 -14.31
C ASN A 228 26.83 11.67 -14.82
N ARG A 229 27.17 12.67 -15.63
CA ARG A 229 28.54 12.94 -16.09
C ARG A 229 29.27 13.96 -15.23
N SER A 230 28.57 14.67 -14.35
CA SER A 230 29.18 15.64 -13.45
C SER A 230 29.51 15.02 -12.10
N GLU A 231 30.25 15.74 -11.27
CA GLU A 231 30.58 15.30 -9.91
C GLU A 231 29.34 15.21 -8.99
N LEU A 232 28.17 15.69 -9.43
CA LEU A 232 26.91 15.56 -8.69
C LEU A 232 26.53 14.12 -8.39
N VAL A 233 26.90 13.18 -9.28
CA VAL A 233 26.61 11.75 -9.09
C VAL A 233 27.19 11.20 -7.78
N ASN A 234 28.26 11.81 -7.26
CA ASN A 234 28.91 11.40 -6.02
C ASN A 234 28.18 11.88 -4.76
N VAL A 235 27.28 12.85 -4.89
CA VAL A 235 26.60 13.50 -3.75
C VAL A 235 25.08 13.45 -3.84
N SER A 236 24.52 13.07 -4.99
CA SER A 236 23.08 12.88 -5.17
C SER A 236 22.76 11.89 -6.27
N SER A 237 21.77 11.02 -6.02
CA SER A 237 21.18 10.12 -7.02
C SER A 237 20.00 10.73 -7.78
N VAL A 238 19.88 12.07 -7.81
CA VAL A 238 18.79 12.79 -8.51
C VAL A 238 18.73 12.46 -10.00
N GLY A 239 19.87 12.26 -10.68
CA GLY A 239 19.87 11.87 -12.08
C GLY A 239 19.16 10.53 -12.32
N ASP A 240 19.44 9.53 -11.49
CA ASP A 240 18.82 8.21 -11.59
C ASP A 240 17.34 8.23 -11.20
N ARG A 241 16.97 8.96 -10.13
CA ARG A 241 15.56 9.10 -9.73
C ARG A 241 14.72 9.81 -10.79
N VAL A 242 15.21 10.92 -11.34
CA VAL A 242 14.54 11.65 -12.42
C VAL A 242 14.40 10.77 -13.67
N LYS A 243 15.43 9.97 -14.00
CA LYS A 243 15.35 8.98 -15.08
C LYS A 243 14.25 7.95 -14.84
N ASP A 244 14.14 7.42 -13.64
CA ASP A 244 13.13 6.42 -13.29
C ASP A 244 11.71 7.00 -13.36
N PHE A 245 11.50 8.21 -12.83
CA PHE A 245 10.21 8.89 -12.93
C PHE A 245 9.83 9.17 -14.38
N LYS A 246 10.76 9.69 -15.19
CA LYS A 246 10.56 9.89 -16.63
C LYS A 246 10.15 8.59 -17.32
N GLN A 247 10.86 7.49 -17.08
CA GLN A 247 10.55 6.20 -17.70
C GLN A 247 9.16 5.68 -17.31
N LYS A 248 8.73 5.90 -16.05
CA LYS A 248 7.38 5.56 -15.61
C LYS A 248 6.31 6.36 -16.35
N VAL A 249 6.53 7.66 -16.58
CA VAL A 249 5.64 8.49 -17.40
C VAL A 249 5.58 7.98 -18.84
N ASP A 250 6.74 7.77 -19.48
CA ASP A 250 6.81 7.26 -20.85
C ASP A 250 6.08 5.92 -21.01
N LYS A 251 6.29 5.00 -20.05
CA LYS A 251 5.61 3.71 -20.02
C LYS A 251 4.11 3.84 -19.80
N ALA A 252 3.66 4.79 -18.98
CA ALA A 252 2.24 5.03 -18.74
C ALA A 252 1.55 5.52 -20.02
N PHE A 253 2.13 6.45 -20.78
CA PHE A 253 1.61 6.84 -22.10
C PHE A 253 1.57 5.65 -23.08
N ALA A 254 2.64 4.84 -23.12
CA ALA A 254 2.69 3.65 -23.97
C ALA A 254 1.68 2.56 -23.57
N ASN A 255 1.25 2.54 -22.31
CA ASN A 255 0.17 1.66 -21.86
C ASN A 255 -1.20 2.21 -22.28
N ILE A 256 -1.44 3.51 -22.10
CA ILE A 256 -2.70 4.15 -22.46
C ILE A 256 -3.01 3.96 -23.95
N SER A 257 -2.02 4.09 -24.83
CA SER A 257 -2.22 3.92 -26.28
C SER A 257 -2.65 2.50 -26.69
N LYS A 258 -2.52 1.51 -25.79
CA LYS A 258 -2.97 0.12 -26.01
C LYS A 258 -4.34 -0.16 -25.41
N LEU A 259 -4.87 0.75 -24.59
CA LEU A 259 -6.15 0.57 -23.92
C LEU A 259 -7.28 1.15 -24.76
N ASN A 260 -8.44 0.50 -24.72
CA ASN A 260 -9.68 1.01 -25.29
C ASN A 260 -10.56 1.57 -24.15
N ILE A 261 -10.66 2.89 -24.07
CA ILE A 261 -11.38 3.61 -23.00
C ILE A 261 -12.85 3.13 -22.91
N ASP A 262 -13.51 2.92 -24.05
CA ASP A 262 -14.92 2.52 -24.11
C ASP A 262 -15.17 1.08 -23.62
N GLN A 263 -14.12 0.25 -23.57
CA GLN A 263 -14.18 -1.10 -23.02
C GLN A 263 -13.83 -1.13 -21.53
N GLU A 264 -12.99 -0.19 -21.06
CA GLU A 264 -12.53 -0.10 -19.67
C GLU A 264 -13.54 0.61 -18.74
N LEU A 265 -14.50 1.36 -19.29
CA LEU A 265 -15.51 2.11 -18.54
C LEU A 265 -16.91 1.44 -18.50
N LYS A 266 -17.04 0.21 -19.01
CA LYS A 266 -18.25 -0.62 -18.92
C LYS A 266 -18.19 -1.58 -17.74
#